data_AF-A0A349E314-F1
#
_entry.id   AF-A0A349E314-F1
#
_cell.length_a   1.000
_cell.length_b   1.000
_cell.length_c   1.000
_cell.angle_alpha   90.00
_cell.angle_beta   90.00
_cell.angle_gamma   90.00
#
_symmetry.space_group_name_H-M   'P 1'
#
loop_
_entity.id
_entity.type
_entity.pdbx_description
1 polymer ?
#
loop_
_entity_poly.entity_id
_entity_poly.type
_entity_poly.pdbx_seq_one_letter_code
_entity_poly.pdbx_strand_id
1 'polypeptide(L)' 'MKKFKKLSREDQRNIKGGKVFFPDCPSGCYAQFATGEIPGTCVVTALDRPGCIGTIQEGLCCI' A
#
# COMPACT_ATOMS: atom_id res chain seq x y z
N MET A 1 0.34 -4.79 -27.49
CA MET A 1 0.22 -3.59 -26.65
C MET A 1 -1.17 -3.52 -26.05
N LYS A 2 -1.31 -3.52 -24.72
CA LYS A 2 -2.63 -3.33 -24.07
C LYS A 2 -3.10 -1.89 -24.32
N LYS A 3 -4.26 -1.72 -24.96
CA LYS A 3 -4.90 -0.40 -25.14
C LYS A 3 -5.67 -0.08 -23.87
N PHE A 4 -5.22 0.92 -23.12
CA PHE A 4 -5.96 1.39 -21.95
C PHE A 4 -7.13 2.29 -22.40
N LYS A 5 -8.35 1.93 -22.01
CA LYS A 5 -9.55 2.73 -22.26
C LYS A 5 -9.69 3.75 -21.15
N LYS A 6 -9.77 5.04 -21.52
CA LYS A 6 -10.02 6.12 -20.55
C LYS A 6 -11.44 5.98 -20.01
N LEU A 7 -11.59 5.96 -18.68
CA LEU A 7 -12.89 5.91 -18.01
C LEU A 7 -13.66 7.24 -18.21
N SER A 8 -14.99 7.17 -18.18
CA SER A 8 -15.84 8.36 -18.21
C SER A 8 -15.66 9.21 -16.94
N ARG A 9 -16.05 10.48 -16.97
CA ARG A 9 -15.94 11.36 -15.78
C ARG A 9 -16.81 10.88 -14.61
N GLU A 10 -17.94 10.24 -14.92
CA GLU A 10 -18.84 9.67 -13.92
C GLU A 10 -18.21 8.46 -13.25
N ASP A 11 -17.67 7.52 -14.05
CA ASP A 11 -16.97 6.33 -13.53
C ASP A 11 -15.75 6.71 -12.69
N GLN A 12 -15.02 7.76 -13.08
CA GLN A 12 -13.89 8.28 -12.30
C GLN A 12 -14.30 8.77 -10.91
N ARG A 13 -15.47 9.41 -10.78
CA ARG A 13 -16.01 9.85 -9.48
C ARG A 13 -16.45 8.68 -8.61
N ASN A 14 -16.79 7.55 -9.24
CA ASN A 14 -17.19 6.32 -8.57
C ASN A 14 -16.00 5.42 -8.21
N ILE A 15 -14.75 5.82 -8.53
CA ILE A 15 -13.55 5.14 -8.06
C ILE A 15 -13.48 5.34 -6.53
N LYS A 16 -14.02 4.37 -5.80
CA LYS A 16 -13.81 4.24 -4.36
C LYS A 16 -12.46 3.60 -4.13
N GLY A 17 -11.42 4.41 -4.15
CA GLY A 17 -10.05 3.93 -4.00
C GLY A 17 -9.05 5.07 -4.04
N GLY A 18 -8.32 5.18 -2.94
CA GLY A 18 -7.03 5.85 -2.83
C GLY A 18 -6.30 5.07 -1.75
N LYS A 19 -5.05 4.66 -1.99
CA LYS A 19 -4.24 4.02 -0.95
C LYS A 19 -4.24 5.01 0.21
N VAL A 20 -4.82 4.66 1.35
CA VAL A 20 -4.86 5.54 2.51
C VAL A 20 -3.40 5.82 2.85
N PHE A 21 -2.96 7.04 2.55
CA PHE A 21 -1.62 7.48 2.89
C PHE A 21 -1.70 7.84 4.37
N PHE A 22 -1.29 6.91 5.23
CA PHE A 22 -1.25 7.15 6.66
C PHE A 22 -0.05 8.07 6.93
N PRO A 23 -0.27 9.35 7.31
CA PRO A 23 0.82 10.33 7.44
C PRO A 23 1.79 9.98 8.58
N ASP A 24 1.39 9.13 9.51
CA ASP A 24 2.17 8.73 10.69
C ASP A 24 2.84 7.35 10.56
N CYS A 25 3.17 6.96 9.32
CA CYS A 25 3.95 5.75 9.12
C CYS A 25 5.43 5.99 9.43
N PRO A 26 6.02 5.18 10.32
CA PRO A 26 7.43 5.33 10.62
C PRO A 26 8.25 4.89 9.40
N SER A 27 9.24 5.69 9.03
CA SER A 27 10.18 5.37 7.96
C SER A 27 11.24 4.39 8.45
N GLY A 28 11.56 3.40 7.63
CA GLY A 28 12.58 2.40 7.97
C GLY A 28 12.23 1.02 7.45
N CYS A 29 13.13 0.06 7.72
CA CYS A 29 12.94 -1.34 7.36
C CYS A 29 12.69 -2.17 8.63
N TYR A 30 11.60 -2.93 8.62
CA TYR A 30 11.10 -3.67 9.78
C TYR A 30 11.14 -5.16 9.50
N ALA A 31 11.67 -5.94 10.45
CA ALA A 31 11.68 -7.40 10.37
C ALA A 31 10.33 -8.03 10.73
N GLN A 32 9.50 -7.31 11.49
CA GLN A 32 8.15 -7.74 11.85
C GLN A 32 7.12 -7.06 10.97
N PHE A 33 6.54 -7.82 10.04
CA PHE A 33 5.52 -7.34 9.12
C PHE A 33 4.62 -8.49 8.66
N ALA A 34 3.43 -8.16 8.18
CA ALA A 34 2.58 -9.06 7.42
C ALA A 34 2.83 -8.86 5.92
N THR A 35 2.77 -9.92 5.12
CA THR A 35 2.78 -9.78 3.66
C THR A 35 1.50 -9.10 3.20
N GLY A 36 1.63 -8.09 2.34
CA GLY A 36 0.47 -7.38 1.78
C GLY A 36 -0.26 -8.20 0.72
N GLU A 37 -1.49 -7.79 0.40
CA GLU A 37 -2.31 -8.43 -0.64
C GLU A 37 -1.67 -8.36 -2.04
N ILE A 38 -0.75 -7.39 -2.24
CA ILE A 38 -0.01 -7.22 -3.48
C ILE A 38 1.36 -7.90 -3.33
N PRO A 39 1.78 -8.77 -4.27
CA PRO A 39 3.09 -9.40 -4.24
C PRO A 39 4.23 -8.37 -4.09
N GLY A 40 5.15 -8.63 -3.16
CA GLY A 40 6.28 -7.73 -2.87
C GLY A 40 5.94 -6.53 -1.99
N THR A 41 4.67 -6.38 -1.56
CA THR A 41 4.28 -5.40 -0.55
C THR A 41 4.16 -6.05 0.83
N CYS A 42 4.25 -5.23 1.85
CA CYS A 42 4.18 -5.65 3.25
C CYS A 42 3.44 -4.60 4.06
N VAL A 43 2.97 -5.01 5.23
CA VAL A 43 2.21 -4.18 6.17
C VAL A 43 2.86 -4.26 7.54
N VAL A 44 3.32 -3.11 8.06
CA VAL A 44 3.78 -2.97 9.44
C VAL A 44 2.61 -2.47 10.27
N THR A 45 2.06 -3.33 11.12
CA THR A 45 1.02 -2.98 12.08
C THR A 45 1.65 -2.47 13.37
N ALA A 46 1.27 -1.28 13.82
CA ALA A 46 1.46 -0.87 15.21
C ALA A 46 0.16 -1.19 15.98
N LEU A 47 0.29 -1.62 17.24
CA LEU A 47 -0.83 -2.11 18.07
C LEU A 47 -2.05 -1.15 18.11
N ASP A 48 -1.81 0.16 18.00
CA ASP A 48 -2.85 1.19 18.06
C ASP A 48 -2.98 2.03 16.78
N ARG A 49 -2.38 1.61 15.65
CA ARG A 49 -2.42 2.37 14.40
C ARG A 49 -2.79 1.50 13.20
N PRO A 50 -3.44 2.10 12.18
CA PRO A 50 -3.61 1.41 10.91
C PRO A 50 -2.27 0.96 10.33
N GLY A 51 -2.28 -0.21 9.68
CA GLY A 51 -1.07 -0.82 9.14
C GLY A 51 -0.43 -0.01 8.01
N CYS A 52 0.88 0.21 8.14
CA CYS A 52 1.68 0.96 7.17
C CYS A 52 2.17 0.07 6.04
N ILE A 53 1.92 0.48 4.79
CA ILE A 53 2.23 -0.35 3.63
C ILE A 53 3.60 0.02 3.05
N GLY A 54 4.53 -0.92 3.08
CA GLY A 54 5.86 -0.82 2.49
C GLY A 54 6.11 -1.81 1.35
N THR A 55 7.39 -1.98 1.02
CA THR A 55 7.91 -2.97 0.06
C THR A 55 8.88 -3.93 0.72
N ILE A 56 8.86 -5.20 0.29
CA ILE A 56 9.79 -6.21 0.82
C ILE A 56 11.13 -6.07 0.10
N GLN A 57 12.18 -5.77 0.85
CA GLN A 57 13.56 -5.67 0.38
C GLN A 57 14.45 -6.53 1.27
N GLU A 58 15.14 -7.50 0.68
CA GLU A 58 16.05 -8.43 1.41
C GLU A 58 15.40 -9.12 2.62
N GLY A 59 14.09 -9.39 2.56
CA GLY A 59 13.34 -10.03 3.64
C GLY A 59 12.85 -9.08 4.74
N LEU A 60 13.03 -7.76 4.58
CA LEU A 60 12.51 -6.72 5.47
C LEU A 60 11.41 -5.91 4.80
N CYS A 61 10.47 -5.38 5.59
CA CYS A 61 9.47 -4.45 5.09
C CYS A 61 9.95 -3.00 5.22
N CYS A 62 10.25 -2.36 4.10
CA CYS A 62 10.70 -0.97 4.05
C CYS A 62 9.54 -0.05 3.64
N ILE A 63 9.20 0.89 4.52
CA ILE A 63 8.17 1.92 4.30
C ILE A 63 8.81 3.20 3.77
#